data_AF-A0A7C8EB03-F1
#
_entry.id   AF-A0A7C8EB03-F1
#
_cell.length_a   1.000
_cell.length_b   1.000
_cell.length_c   1.000
_cell.angle_alpha   90.00
_cell.angle_beta   90.00
_cell.angle_gamma   90.00
#
_symmetry.space_group_name_H-M   'P 1'
#
loop_
_entity.id
_entity.type
_entity.pdbx_description
1 polymer ?
#
loop_
_entity_poly.entity_id
_entity_poly.type
_entity_poly.pdbx_seq_one_letter_code
_entity_poly.pdbx_strand_id
1 'polypeptide(L)' 'MAEEAKKKAAYDDLYSIPENMTGQIIDGELIVTPRPSRYHVYA' A
#
# COMPACT_ATOMS: atom_id res chain seq x y z
N MET A 1 10.08 10.60 22.12
CA MET A 1 9.05 10.77 21.08
C MET A 1 8.30 9.46 21.00
N ALA A 2 7.05 9.42 21.46
CA ALA A 2 6.23 8.22 21.29
C ALA A 2 5.81 8.18 19.82
N GLU A 3 6.26 7.18 19.08
CA GLU A 3 5.75 6.90 17.74
C GLU A 3 4.24 6.66 17.89
N GLU A 4 3.43 7.51 17.25
CA GLU A 4 1.97 7.35 17.25
C GLU A 4 1.66 5.90 16.89
N ALA A 5 0.90 5.21 17.74
CA ALA A 5 0.50 3.83 17.50
C ALA A 5 -0.21 3.78 16.14
N LYS A 6 0.53 3.40 15.10
CA LYS A 6 0.03 3.35 13.73
C LYS A 6 -1.21 2.50 13.76
N LYS A 7 -2.35 3.08 13.37
CA LYS A 7 -3.58 2.31 13.21
C LYS A 7 -3.25 1.16 12.27
N LYS A 8 -3.56 -0.07 12.69
CA LYS A 8 -3.43 -1.23 11.81
C LYS A 8 -4.27 -0.96 10.58
N ALA A 9 -3.64 -1.08 9.41
CA ALA A 9 -4.31 -0.96 8.14
C ALA A 9 -5.45 -1.98 8.06
N ALA A 10 -6.64 -1.48 7.72
CA ALA A 10 -7.81 -2.28 7.47
C ALA A 10 -8.09 -2.34 5.96
N TYR A 11 -8.89 -3.31 5.54
CA TYR A 11 -9.30 -3.42 4.13
C TYR A 11 -10.04 -2.17 3.63
N ASP A 12 -10.69 -1.42 4.52
CA ASP A 12 -11.35 -0.16 4.18
C ASP A 12 -10.36 0.88 3.63
N ASP A 13 -9.12 0.88 4.14
CA ASP A 13 -8.06 1.78 3.70
C ASP A 13 -7.64 1.52 2.24
N LEU A 14 -7.90 0.31 1.71
CA LEU A 14 -7.63 -0.01 0.30
C LEU A 14 -8.55 0.77 -0.66
N TYR A 15 -9.77 1.09 -0.25
CA TYR A 15 -10.70 1.86 -1.09
C TYR A 15 -10.34 3.34 -1.20
N SER A 16 -9.49 3.84 -0.31
CA SER A 16 -8.99 5.21 -0.35
C SER A 16 -7.79 5.39 -1.31
N ILE A 17 -7.27 4.28 -1.86
CA ILE A 17 -6.09 4.29 -2.73
C ILE A 17 -6.51 4.68 -4.15
N PRO A 18 -5.72 5.51 -4.84
CA PRO A 18 -6.01 5.85 -6.23
C PRO A 18 -5.90 4.63 -7.16
N GLU A 19 -6.74 4.59 -8.19
CA GLU A 19 -6.94 3.43 -9.08
C GLU A 19 -5.67 2.99 -9.84
N ASN A 20 -4.69 3.88 -9.99
CA ASN A 20 -3.42 3.60 -10.67
C ASN A 20 -2.33 3.05 -9.74
N MET A 21 -2.68 2.73 -8.50
CA MET A 21 -1.78 2.18 -7.50
C MET A 21 -2.29 0.82 -6.99
N THR A 22 -1.39 0.04 -6.42
CA THR A 22 -1.69 -1.25 -5.81
C THR A 22 -1.44 -1.14 -4.31
N GLY A 23 -2.49 -1.34 -3.52
CA GLY A 23 -2.42 -1.42 -2.06
C GLY A 23 -2.23 -2.84 -1.57
N GLN A 24 -1.34 -3.04 -0.60
CA GLN A 24 -1.09 -4.31 0.06
C GLN A 24 -1.06 -4.08 1.58
N ILE A 25 -1.69 -4.97 2.34
CA ILE A 25 -1.62 -4.93 3.81
C ILE A 25 -0.66 -6.03 4.25
N ILE A 26 0.49 -5.66 4.80
CA ILE A 26 1.53 -6.59 5.28
C ILE A 26 1.85 -6.24 6.73
N ASP A 27 1.76 -7.21 7.64
CA ASP A 27 1.96 -7.02 9.09
C ASP A 27 1.07 -5.94 9.75
N GLY A 28 -0.07 -5.63 9.12
CA GLY A 28 -0.97 -4.56 9.55
C GLY A 28 -0.52 -3.16 9.11
N GLU A 29 0.45 -3.05 8.20
CA GLU A 29 0.83 -1.81 7.53
C GLU A 29 0.28 -1.78 6.10
N LEU A 30 -0.22 -0.62 5.67
CA LEU A 30 -0.66 -0.40 4.29
C LEU A 30 0.53 0.06 3.45
N ILE A 31 0.94 -0.76 2.50
CA ILE A 31 1.99 -0.47 1.54
C ILE A 31 1.33 -0.16 0.20
N VAL A 32 1.57 1.04 -0.33
CA VAL A 32 1.03 1.47 -1.61
C VAL A 32 2.18 1.58 -2.60
N THR A 33 2.11 0.77 -3.66
CA THR A 33 3.11 0.77 -4.74
C THR A 33 2.46 1.26 -6.05
N PRO A 34 3.15 2.09 -6.84
CA PRO A 34 2.66 2.48 -8.15
C PRO A 34 2.60 1.28 -9.09
N ARG A 35 1.82 1.40 -10.17
CA ARG A 35 1.81 0.40 -11.24
C ARG A 35 3.24 0.10 -11.73
N PRO A 36 3.63 -1.19 -11.85
CA PRO A 36 4.95 -1.55 -12.34
C PRO A 36 5.28 -0.91 -13.69
N SER A 37 6.56 -0.55 -13.87
CA SER A 37 7.03 0.00 -15.14
C SER A 37 6.97 -1.06 -16.24
N ARG A 38 6.99 -0.62 -17.51
CA ARG A 38 7.02 -1.56 -18.66
C ARG A 38 8.22 -2.53 -18.59
N TYR A 39 9.34 -2.10 -18.03
CA TYR A 39 10.53 -2.94 -17.86
C TYR A 39 10.32 -4.10 -16.89
N HIS A 40 9.40 -3.96 -15.93
CA HIS A 40 9.06 -5.02 -14.98
C HIS A 40 8.42 -6.24 -15.67
N VAL A 41 7.93 -6.11 -16.90
CA VAL A 41 7.39 -7.24 -17.68
C VAL A 41 8.51 -8.12 -18.25
N TYR A 42 9.69 -7.55 -18.48
CA TYR A 42 10.84 -8.24 -19.10
C TYR A 42 11.87 -8.72 -18.07
N ALA A 43 11.66 -8.39 -16.79
CA ALA A 43 12.56 -8.69 -15.67
C ALA A 43 12.33 -10.10 -15.12
#